data_AF-A0AAJ2QF74-F1
#
_entry.id   AF-A0AAJ2QF74-F1
#
_cell.length_a   1.000
_cell.length_b   1.000
_cell.length_c   1.000
_cell.angle_alpha   90.00
_cell.angle_beta   90.00
_cell.angle_gamma   90.00
#
_symmetry.space_group_name_H-M   'P 1'
#
loop_
_entity.id
_entity.type
_entity.pdbx_description
1 polymer ?
#
loop_
_entity_poly.entity_id
_entity_poly.type
_entity_poly.pdbx_seq_one_letter_code
_entity_poly.pdbx_strand_id
1 'polypeptide(L)' 'MHAEIATVWADSGCAGPLVAWAEDRLNVIFKTIRRLSNPPGCIVLSRRWVVKRSLSWIMRARRHCRNHERLPQVNE' A
#
# COMPACT_ATOMS: atom_id res chain seq x y z
N MET A 1 21.00 9.05 7.07
CA MET A 1 19.65 9.51 7.44
C MET A 1 19.02 10.14 6.21
N HIS A 2 17.89 9.63 5.71
CA HIS A 2 17.10 10.35 4.70
C HIS A 2 16.18 11.33 5.43
N ALA A 3 16.72 12.52 5.76
CA ALA A 3 16.05 13.53 6.58
C ALA A 3 14.75 14.08 5.98
N GLU A 4 14.43 13.75 4.72
CA GLU A 4 13.26 14.28 4.03
C GLU A 4 11.97 13.49 4.27
N ILE A 5 12.05 12.20 4.61
CA ILE A 5 10.85 11.34 4.71
C ILE A 5 10.58 11.02 6.19
N ALA A 6 9.81 11.89 6.84
CA ALA A 6 9.45 11.72 8.25
C ALA A 6 8.24 10.78 8.47
N THR A 7 7.38 10.58 7.47
CA THR A 7 6.14 9.78 7.64
C THR A 7 5.76 9.01 6.40
N VAL A 8 5.52 7.71 6.57
CA VAL A 8 5.06 6.78 5.54
C VAL A 8 3.64 6.32 5.85
N TRP A 9 2.79 6.26 4.82
CA TRP A 9 1.43 5.74 4.93
C TRP A 9 1.31 4.43 4.15
N ALA A 10 0.68 3.44 4.75
CA ALA A 10 0.48 2.14 4.12
C ALA A 10 -0.93 1.60 4.36
N ASP A 11 -1.32 0.58 3.59
CA ASP A 11 -2.56 -0.15 3.83
C ASP A 11 -2.36 -1.26 4.85
N SER A 12 -3.47 -1.88 5.28
CA SER A 12 -3.45 -2.97 6.26
C SER A 12 -2.65 -4.20 5.84
N GLY A 13 -2.35 -4.38 4.55
CA GLY A 13 -1.53 -5.49 4.07
C GLY A 13 -0.04 -5.30 4.37
N CYS A 14 0.39 -4.06 4.62
CA CYS A 14 1.76 -3.74 5.03
C CYS A 14 1.98 -3.78 6.54
N ALA A 15 1.00 -4.25 7.31
CA ALA A 15 1.15 -4.38 8.76
C ALA A 15 2.13 -5.51 9.12
N GLY A 16 2.69 -5.46 10.34
CA GLY A 16 3.55 -6.51 10.88
C GLY A 16 5.05 -6.19 10.76
N PRO A 17 5.93 -7.18 10.48
CA PRO A 17 7.38 -7.03 10.59
C PRO A 17 7.98 -5.86 9.80
N LEU A 18 7.34 -5.48 8.69
CA LEU A 18 7.76 -4.35 7.87
C LEU A 18 7.71 -3.01 8.62
N VAL A 19 6.71 -2.83 9.48
CA VAL A 19 6.55 -1.61 10.31
C VAL A 19 7.73 -1.49 11.26
N ALA A 20 8.01 -2.55 12.02
CA ALA A 20 9.11 -2.58 12.99
C ALA A 20 10.47 -2.40 12.31
N TRP A 21 10.68 -3.04 11.16
CA TRP A 21 11.90 -2.87 10.37
C TRP A 21 12.07 -1.43 9.87
N ALA A 22 11.00 -0.78 9.42
CA ALA A 22 11.07 0.59 8.91
C ALA A 22 11.38 1.60 10.03
N GLU A 23 10.80 1.41 11.21
CA GLU A 23 11.10 2.24 12.38
C GLU A 23 12.56 2.04 12.83
N ASP A 24 13.04 0.80 12.93
CA ASP A 24 14.42 0.48 13.36
C ASP A 24 15.49 0.94 12.36
N ARG A 25 15.29 0.66 11.07
CA ARG A 25 16.33 0.85 10.04
C ARG A 25 16.29 2.21 9.37
N LEU A 26 15.09 2.78 9.21
CA LEU A 26 14.88 3.99 8.44
C LEU A 26 14.52 5.19 9.32
N ASN A 27 14.20 4.98 10.60
CA ASN A 27 13.76 6.01 11.53
C ASN A 27 12.58 6.83 10.98
N VAL A 28 11.62 6.15 10.35
CA VAL A 28 10.41 6.76 9.77
C VAL A 28 9.17 6.37 10.55
N ILE A 29 8.24 7.31 10.69
CA ILE A 29 6.94 7.01 11.31
C ILE A 29 6.08 6.26 10.30
N PHE A 30 5.67 5.03 10.63
CA PHE A 30 4.91 4.19 9.72
C PHE A 30 3.44 4.10 10.15
N LYS A 31 2.53 4.70 9.36
CA LYS A 31 1.09 4.77 9.66
C LYS A 31 0.28 3.84 8.76
N THR A 32 -0.25 2.78 9.36
CA THR A 32 -1.07 1.79 8.67
C THR A 32 -2.56 2.15 8.73
N ILE A 33 -3.20 2.30 7.57
CA ILE A 33 -4.63 2.58 7.45
C ILE A 33 -5.39 1.26 7.44
N ARG A 34 -6.05 0.95 8.57
CA ARG A 34 -6.86 -0.26 8.72
C ARG A 34 -8.24 -0.08 8.09
N ARG A 35 -8.76 -1.15 7.45
CA ARG A 35 -10.17 -1.23 7.03
C ARG A 35 -11.03 -1.59 8.24
N LEU A 36 -12.15 -0.89 8.42
CA LEU A 36 -13.16 -1.29 9.41
C LEU A 36 -13.78 -2.64 8.98
N SER A 37 -13.95 -3.57 9.92
CA SER A 37 -14.48 -4.91 9.65
C SER A 37 -15.96 -4.89 9.27
N ASN A 38 -16.75 -4.02 9.90
CA ASN A 38 -18.18 -3.84 9.61
C ASN A 38 -18.53 -2.34 9.53
N PRO A 39 -18.18 -1.65 8.43
CA PRO A 39 -18.53 -0.24 8.28
C PRO A 39 -20.02 -0.09 7.94
N PRO A 40 -20.73 0.88 8.56
CA PRO A 40 -22.08 1.24 8.15
C PRO A 40 -22.00 1.98 6.80
N GLY A 41 -21.87 1.23 5.70
CA GLY A 41 -21.78 1.75 4.35
C GLY A 41 -20.38 2.23 3.92
N CYS A 42 -20.34 3.13 2.93
CA CYS A 42 -19.12 3.65 2.35
C CYS A 42 -18.51 4.76 3.22
N ILE A 43 -17.62 4.39 4.14
CA ILE A 43 -16.86 5.35 4.94
C ILE A 43 -15.63 5.88 4.19
N VAL A 44 -15.41 7.19 4.23
CA VAL A 44 -14.19 7.81 3.71
C VAL A 44 -13.07 7.62 4.72
N LEU A 45 -12.03 6.87 4.33
CA LEU A 45 -10.81 6.75 5.13
C LEU A 45 -9.80 7.80 4.68
N SER A 46 -9.50 8.74 5.58
CA SER A 46 -8.48 9.78 5.38
C SER A 46 -7.17 9.16 4.90
N ARG A 47 -6.57 9.76 3.86
CA ARG A 47 -5.28 9.36 3.22
C ARG A 47 -5.22 7.97 2.58
N ARG A 48 -6.29 7.17 2.64
CA ARG A 48 -6.35 5.87 1.93
C ARG A 48 -6.23 6.02 0.42
N TRP A 49 -6.77 7.11 -0.12
CA TRP A 49 -6.68 7.42 -1.54
C TRP A 49 -5.22 7.62 -1.99
N VAL A 50 -4.37 8.22 -1.15
CA VAL A 50 -2.94 8.43 -1.44
C VAL A 50 -2.24 7.09 -1.62
N VAL A 51 -2.42 6.17 -0.65
CA VAL A 51 -1.85 4.82 -0.70
C VAL A 51 -2.31 4.08 -1.96
N LYS A 52 -3.63 4.07 -2.21
CA LYS A 52 -4.17 3.43 -3.43
C LYS A 52 -3.63 4.06 -4.70
N ARG A 53 -3.45 5.39 -4.73
CA ARG A 53 -2.96 6.11 -5.91
C ARG A 53 -1.51 5.78 -6.21
N SER A 54 -0.66 5.70 -5.18
CA SER A 54 0.74 5.29 -5.29
C SER A 54 0.87 3.85 -5.79
N LEU A 55 0.11 2.91 -5.20
CA LEU A 55 0.08 1.52 -5.69
C LEU A 55 -0.40 1.44 -7.14
N SER A 56 -1.42 2.21 -7.52
CA SER A 56 -1.91 2.27 -8.90
C SER A 56 -0.83 2.78 -9.87
N TRP A 57 -0.02 3.76 -9.45
CA TRP A 57 1.12 4.23 -10.24
C TRP A 57 2.20 3.17 -10.39
N ILE A 58 2.57 2.49 -9.31
CA ILE A 58 3.57 1.41 -9.34
C ILE A 58 3.11 0.28 -10.28
N MET A 59 1.83 -0.13 -10.18
CA MET A 59 1.27 -1.15 -11.06
C MET A 59 1.26 -0.71 -12.53
N ARG A 60 0.94 0.55 -12.81
CA ARG A 60 0.97 1.10 -14.18
C ARG A 60 2.39 1.20 -14.74
N ALA A 61 3.38 1.56 -13.92
CA ALA A 61 4.78 1.68 -14.34
C ALA A 61 5.41 0.30 -14.64
N ARG A 62 4.87 -0.79 -14.07
CA ARG A 62 5.34 -2.15 -14.34
C ARG A 62 4.69 -2.72 -15.59
N ARG A 63 5.40 -2.60 -16.72
CA ARG A 63 4.99 -3.07 -18.07
C ARG A 63 4.50 -4.54 -18.11
N HIS A 64 5.01 -5.40 -17.23
CA HIS A 64 4.66 -6.83 -17.17
C HIS A 64 3.72 -7.23 -16.02
N CYS A 65 3.29 -6.30 -15.17
CA CYS A 65 2.57 -6.64 -13.93
C CYS A 65 1.23 -7.36 -14.15
N ARG A 66 0.66 -7.27 -15.36
CA ARG A 66 -0.62 -7.88 -15.76
C ARG A 66 -0.53 -8.60 -17.10
N ASN A 67 0.68 -8.88 -17.60
CA ASN A 67 0.81 -9.51 -18.91
C ASN A 67 0.29 -10.96 -18.89
N HIS A 68 0.34 -11.61 -17.73
CA HIS A 68 -0.23 -12.94 -17.50
C HIS A 68 -1.77 -12.94 -17.57
N GLU A 69 -2.46 -11.86 -17.15
CA GLU A 69 -3.93 -11.75 -17.20
C GLU A 69 -4.48 -11.75 -18.65
N ARG A 70 -3.61 -11.55 -19.66
CA ARG A 70 -3.99 -11.49 -21.08
C ARG A 70 -3.83 -12.81 -21.83
N LEU A 71 -3.23 -13.83 -21.21
CA LEU A 71 -3.02 -15.12 -21.86
C LEU A 71 -4.25 -16.02 -21.61
N PRO A 72 -4.93 -16.53 -22.66
CA PRO A 72 -6.11 -17.38 -22.49
C PRO A 72 -5.79 -18.74 -21.82
N GLN A 73 -4.52 -19.12 -21.74
CA GLN A 73 -4.07 -20.36 -21.08
C GLN A 73 -4.12 -20.29 -19.54
N VAL A 74 -4.29 -19.11 -18.97
CA VAL A 74 -4.32 -18.88 -17.50
C VAL A 74 -5.56 -18.11 -17.04
N ASN A 75 -6.54 -17.89 -17.93
CA ASN A 75 -7.86 -17.41 -17.52
C ASN A 75 -8.73 -18.63 -17.20
N GLU A 76 -9.22 -18.72 -15.96
CA GLU A 76 -10.25 -19.67 -15.52
C GLU A 76 -11.63 -19.32 -16.10
#